data_AF-A0A3N6P8M9-F1
#
_entry.id   AF-A0A3N6P8M9-F1
#
_cell.length_a   1.000
_cell.length_b   1.000
_cell.length_c   1.000
_cell.angle_alpha   90.00
_cell.angle_beta   90.00
_cell.angle_gamma   90.00
#
_symmetry.space_group_name_H-M   'P 1'
#
loop_
_entity.id
_entity.type
_entity.pdbx_description
1 polymer ?
#
loop_
_entity_poly.entity_id
_entity_poly.type
_entity_poly.pdbx_seq_one_letter_code
_entity_poly.pdbx_strand_id
1 'polypeptide(L)' 'MDDDVIEGATFDNLDHFASELFEYLVYYNDHRPHQALAGQTPKAFAATKTTAIQSANY' A
#
# COMPACT_ATOMS: atom_id res chain seq x y z
N MET A 1 3.76 7.96 25.32
CA MET A 1 3.83 6.68 24.58
C MET A 1 2.43 6.09 24.38
N ASP A 2 1.36 6.83 24.70
CA ASP A 2 -0.03 6.37 24.55
C ASP A 2 -0.77 7.06 23.39
N ASP A 3 -0.06 7.82 22.55
CA ASP A 3 -0.63 8.49 21.34
C ASP A 3 -0.63 7.58 20.10
N ASP A 4 -0.03 6.38 20.18
CA ASP A 4 0.04 5.43 19.06
C ASP A 4 -1.15 4.44 19.02
N VAL A 5 -2.05 4.51 20.00
CA VAL A 5 -3.31 3.75 19.94
C VAL A 5 -4.30 4.61 19.18
N ILE A 6 -4.54 4.26 17.92
CA ILE A 6 -5.63 4.84 17.14
C ILE A 6 -6.92 4.54 17.89
N GLU A 7 -7.54 5.56 18.49
CA GLU A 7 -8.87 5.48 19.09
C GLU A 7 -9.82 5.00 17.98
N GLY A 8 -10.26 3.73 18.05
CA GLY A 8 -10.95 3.04 16.94
C GLY A 8 -10.23 1.82 16.36
N ALA A 9 -9.10 1.38 16.90
CA ALA A 9 -8.40 0.13 16.53
C ALA A 9 -9.15 -1.16 16.94
N THR A 10 -10.46 -1.08 17.10
CA THR A 10 -11.35 -2.20 17.39
C THR A 10 -12.28 -2.39 16.21
N PHE A 11 -12.24 -3.56 15.59
CA PHE A 11 -13.14 -3.89 14.50
C PHE A 11 -14.49 -4.35 15.06
N ASP A 12 -15.59 -3.86 14.51
CA ASP A 12 -16.95 -4.25 14.93
C ASP A 12 -17.21 -5.76 14.75
N ASN A 13 -16.63 -6.37 13.71
CA ASN A 13 -16.68 -7.80 13.42
C ASN A 13 -15.65 -8.18 12.33
N LEU A 14 -15.55 -9.47 12.00
CA LEU A 14 -14.63 -9.99 10.98
C LEU A 14 -14.89 -9.43 9.57
N ASP A 15 -16.14 -9.20 9.19
CA ASP A 15 -16.48 -8.66 7.86
C ASP A 15 -16.08 -7.18 7.74
N HIS A 16 -16.27 -6.41 8.82
CA HIS A 16 -15.80 -5.02 8.93
C HIS A 16 -14.27 -4.97 8.81
N PHE A 17 -13.56 -5.81 9.56
CA PHE A 17 -12.11 -5.92 9.49
C PHE A 17 -11.61 -6.26 8.08
N ALA A 18 -12.23 -7.26 7.43
CA ALA A 18 -11.84 -7.66 6.08
C ALA A 18 -12.00 -6.51 5.07
N SER A 19 -13.07 -5.71 5.21
CA SER A 19 -13.34 -4.57 4.35
C SER A 19 -12.30 -3.46 4.54
N GLU A 20 -12.05 -3.04 5.79
CA GLU A 20 -11.05 -2.01 6.09
C GLU A 20 -9.63 -2.43 5.69
N LEU A 21 -9.27 -3.70 5.90
CA LEU A 21 -7.97 -4.22 5.46
C LEU A 21 -7.85 -4.17 3.94
N PHE A 22 -8.90 -4.56 3.21
CA PHE A 22 -8.90 -4.51 1.75
C PHE A 22 -8.75 -3.06 1.24
N GLU A 23 -9.52 -2.13 1.80
CA GLU A 23 -9.43 -0.71 1.45
C GLU A 23 -8.03 -0.15 1.74
N TYR A 24 -7.45 -0.50 2.89
CA TYR A 24 -6.10 -0.08 3.25
C TYR A 24 -5.05 -0.64 2.29
N LEU A 25 -5.17 -1.91 1.87
CA LEU A 25 -4.25 -2.51 0.91
C LEU A 25 -4.31 -1.82 -0.46
N VAL A 26 -5.51 -1.45 -0.93
CA VAL A 26 -5.69 -0.70 -2.18
C VAL A 26 -5.12 0.71 -2.04
N TYR A 27 -5.44 1.42 -0.96
CA TYR A 27 -4.91 2.76 -0.71
C TYR A 27 -3.37 2.75 -0.68
N TYR A 28 -2.78 1.85 0.11
CA TYR A 28 -1.32 1.77 0.27
C TYR A 28 -0.61 1.47 -1.05
N ASN A 29 -1.10 0.49 -1.83
CA ASN A 29 -0.39 0.04 -3.03
C ASN A 29 -0.64 0.92 -4.25
N ASP A 30 -1.86 1.43 -4.41
CA ASP A 30 -2.27 2.12 -5.64
C ASP A 30 -2.22 3.64 -5.52
N HIS A 31 -2.42 4.19 -4.32
CA HIS A 31 -2.66 5.63 -4.15
C HIS A 31 -1.60 6.33 -3.31
N ARG A 32 -1.03 5.66 -2.31
CA ARG A 32 -0.12 6.29 -1.35
C ARG A 32 1.28 6.49 -1.95
N PRO A 33 1.78 7.75 -2.07
CA PRO A 33 3.16 8.01 -2.44
C PRO A 33 4.09 7.68 -1.27
N HIS A 34 5.23 7.03 -1.56
CA HIS A 34 6.20 6.62 -0.55
C HIS A 34 7.54 7.32 -0.76
N GLN A 35 8.07 7.97 0.29
CA GLN A 35 9.36 8.66 0.22
C GLN A 35 10.51 7.72 -0.15
N ALA A 36 10.52 6.49 0.38
CA ALA A 36 11.51 5.47 0.03
C ALA A 36 11.47 5.07 -1.46
N LEU A 37 10.34 5.32 -2.14
CA LEU A 37 10.14 5.07 -3.57
C LEU A 37 10.21 6.35 -4.40
N ALA A 38 10.93 7.37 -3.90
CA ALA A 38 11.03 8.69 -4.51
C ALA A 38 9.66 9.36 -4.77
N GLY A 39 8.70 9.12 -3.88
CA GLY A 39 7.34 9.66 -3.98
C GLY A 39 6.41 8.84 -4.89
N GLN A 40 6.87 7.73 -5.46
CA GLN A 40 6.01 6.85 -6.25
C GLN A 40 5.13 5.97 -5.35
N THR A 41 4.02 5.49 -5.93
CA THR A 41 3.23 4.42 -5.33
C THR A 41 3.94 3.08 -5.56
N PRO A 42 3.72 2.06 -4.70
CA PRO A 42 4.29 0.73 -4.87
C PRO A 42 3.98 0.14 -6.25
N LYS A 43 2.75 0.31 -6.74
CA LYS A 43 2.33 -0.14 -8.08
C LYS A 43 3.12 0.53 -9.21
N ALA A 44 3.28 1.85 -9.17
CA ALA A 44 4.06 2.58 -10.17
C ALA A 44 5.54 2.13 -10.16
N PHE A 45 6.13 2.00 -8.97
CA PHE A 45 7.50 1.52 -8.82
C PHE A 45 7.69 0.10 -9.37
N ALA A 46 6.77 -0.82 -9.07
CA ALA A 46 6.81 -2.19 -9.58
C ALA A 46 6.76 -2.24 -11.12
N ALA A 47 5.90 -1.42 -11.74
CA ALA A 47 5.81 -1.33 -13.20
C ALA A 47 7.14 -0.94 -13.85
N THR A 48 7.92 -0.03 -13.23
CA THR A 48 9.24 0.34 -13.76
C THR A 48 10.25 -0.81 -13.77
N LYS A 49 10.18 -1.72 -12.78
CA LYS A 49 11.06 -2.89 -12.73
C LYS A 49 10.70 -3.93 -13.78
N THR A 50 9.41 -4.11 -14.06
CA THR A 50 8.94 -5.01 -15.12
C THR A 50 9.42 -4.52 -16.50
N THR A 51 9.34 -3.23 -16.76
CA THR A 51 9.82 -2.65 -18.04
C THR A 51 11.33 -2.80 -18.21
N ALA A 52 12.13 -2.57 -17.15
CA ALA A 52 13.58 -2.69 -17.22
C ALA A 52 14.05 -4.13 -17.55
N ILE A 53 13.35 -5.15 -17.03
CA ILE A 53 13.64 -6.56 -17.34
C ILE A 53 13.30 -6.88 -18.81
N GLN A 54 12.22 -6.33 -19.34
CA GLN A 54 11.83 -6.54 -20.74
C GLN A 54 12.83 -5.91 -21.71
N SER A 55 13.32 -4.70 -21.45
CA SER A 55 14.28 -4.01 -22.31
C SER A 55 15.68 -4.64 -22.33
N ALA A 56 16.06 -5.38 -21.28
CA ALA A 56 17.38 -6.02 -21.17
C ALA A 56 17.47 -7.39 -21.88
N ASN A 57 16.33 -7.90 -22.39
CA ASN A 57 16.24 -9.19 -23.09
C ASN A 57 16.14 -9.03 -24.62
N TYR A 58 16.44 -7.84 -25.17
CA TYR A 58 16.49 -7.56 -26.61
C TYR A 58 17.89 -7.15 -27.06
#